data_AF-A0A7S2VAR5-F1
#
_entry.id   AF-A0A7S2VAR5-F1
#
_cell.length_a   1.000
_cell.length_b   1.000
_cell.length_c   1.000
_cell.angle_alpha   90.00
_cell.angle_beta   90.00
_cell.angle_gamma   90.00
#
_symmetry.space_group_name_H-M   'P 1'
#
loop_
_entity.id
_entity.type
_entity.pdbx_description
1 polymer ?
#
loop_
_entity_poly.entity_id
_entity_poly.type
_entity_poly.pdbx_seq_one_letter_code
_entity_poly.pdbx_strand_id
1 'polypeptide(L)'
;RPVRALAFDSSSRFLVVGGDDGMLGVYSSAGDWALVHRIPVDFGIENVKWSPSGRHLAVGNTNELKVVDTIFWATVEEVRKAYAPPSSVNSNGLNDSMSDEVSFTRRKNYQSLTFSQDGRLLSFTDQRNGATRVVSTLTWDVVLDLGSDKDHEAL
;
A
#
# COMPACT_ATOMS: atom_id res chain seq x y z
N ARG A 1 17.91 -11.25 3.24
CA ARG A 1 16.51 -10.99 2.81
C ARG A 1 16.59 -9.88 1.76
N PRO A 2 16.08 -10.09 0.54
CA PRO A 2 16.30 -9.16 -0.56
C PRO A 2 15.57 -7.83 -0.31
N VAL A 3 16.23 -6.73 -0.67
CA VAL A 3 15.61 -5.41 -0.80
C VAL A 3 14.82 -5.41 -2.11
N ARG A 4 13.59 -4.90 -2.08
CA ARG A 4 12.69 -4.88 -3.24
C ARG A 4 12.17 -3.49 -3.58
N ALA A 5 12.14 -2.59 -2.60
CA ALA A 5 11.60 -1.25 -2.76
C ALA A 5 12.58 -0.18 -2.26
N LEU A 6 12.72 0.88 -3.05
CA LEU A 6 13.57 2.04 -2.78
C LEU A 6 12.82 3.31 -3.21
N ALA A 7 12.87 4.36 -2.40
CA ALA A 7 12.32 5.66 -2.80
C ALA A 7 13.00 6.82 -2.08
N PHE A 8 13.46 7.81 -2.84
CA PHE A 8 13.79 9.13 -2.29
C PHE A 8 12.51 9.91 -1.99
N ASP A 9 12.54 10.71 -0.94
CA ASP A 9 11.49 11.70 -0.69
C ASP A 9 11.61 12.89 -1.66
N SER A 10 10.57 13.71 -1.74
CA SER A 10 10.55 14.87 -2.65
C SER A 10 11.57 15.96 -2.29
N SER A 11 12.06 16.00 -1.04
CA SER A 11 13.11 16.93 -0.63
C SER A 11 14.53 16.39 -0.84
N SER A 12 14.70 15.15 -1.31
CA SER A 12 16.01 14.46 -1.45
C SER A 12 16.80 14.36 -0.14
N ARG A 13 16.12 14.41 1.00
CA ARG A 13 16.71 14.30 2.34
C ARG A 13 16.63 12.89 2.90
N PHE A 14 15.64 12.11 2.47
CA PHE A 14 15.41 10.77 2.96
C PHE A 14 15.43 9.76 1.82
N LEU A 15 16.08 8.61 2.07
CA LEU A 15 15.95 7.40 1.28
C LEU A 15 15.22 6.35 2.13
N VAL A 16 14.15 5.79 1.60
CA VAL A 16 13.47 4.64 2.20
C VAL A 16 13.87 3.37 1.48
N VAL A 17 14.11 2.32 2.27
CA VAL A 17 14.46 0.97 1.82
C VAL A 17 13.51 -0.03 2.46
N GLY A 18 12.95 -0.95 1.67
CA GLY A 18 12.09 -2.02 2.17
C GLY A 18 12.31 -3.35 1.43
N GLY A 19 12.00 -4.46 2.09
CA GLY A 19 12.11 -5.79 1.51
C GLY A 19 11.26 -6.85 2.23
N ASP A 20 11.65 -8.11 2.05
CA ASP A 20 10.88 -9.28 2.54
C ASP A 20 10.83 -9.42 4.06
N ASP A 21 11.58 -8.61 4.81
CA ASP A 21 11.64 -8.67 6.26
C ASP A 21 10.53 -7.88 6.97
N GLY A 22 9.69 -7.16 6.22
CA GLY A 22 8.63 -6.33 6.77
C GLY A 22 9.14 -5.11 7.54
N MET A 23 10.33 -4.62 7.20
CA MET A 23 10.90 -3.44 7.82
C MET A 23 11.23 -2.38 6.78
N LEU A 24 10.79 -1.15 7.03
CA LEU A 24 11.30 0.03 6.33
C LEU A 24 12.50 0.57 7.10
N GLY A 25 13.61 0.75 6.39
CA GLY A 25 14.72 1.59 6.84
C GLY A 25 14.61 2.97 6.21
N VAL A 26 14.73 4.01 7.03
CA VAL A 26 14.79 5.41 6.57
C VAL A 26 16.18 5.96 6.82
N TYR A 27 16.84 6.42 5.76
CA TYR A 27 18.20 6.95 5.79
C TYR A 27 18.20 8.44 5.48
N SER A 28 19.00 9.23 6.20
CA SER A 28 19.05 10.69 6.07
C SER A 28 20.33 11.19 5.42
N SER A 29 20.22 12.07 4.42
CA SER A 29 21.38 12.69 3.76
C SER A 29 22.15 13.66 4.65
N ALA A 30 21.52 14.17 5.72
CA ALA A 30 22.15 15.12 6.65
C ALA A 30 23.21 14.48 7.56
N GLY A 31 23.34 13.16 7.55
CA GLY A 31 24.27 12.41 8.41
C GLY A 31 24.95 11.27 7.69
N ASP A 32 25.44 11.51 6.47
CA ASP A 32 26.13 10.49 5.64
C ASP A 32 25.28 9.22 5.43
N TRP A 33 24.00 9.42 5.11
CA TRP A 33 23.03 8.34 4.93
C TRP A 33 22.91 7.43 6.17
N ALA A 34 22.97 7.99 7.38
CA ALA A 34 22.68 7.26 8.60
C ALA A 34 21.21 6.81 8.67
N LEU A 35 20.99 5.62 9.23
CA LEU A 35 19.65 5.09 9.52
C LEU A 35 19.03 5.88 10.67
N VAL A 36 17.94 6.59 10.38
CA VAL A 36 17.25 7.46 11.35
C VAL A 36 15.92 6.87 11.85
N HIS A 37 15.28 5.99 11.06
CA HIS A 37 14.08 5.27 11.50
C HIS A 37 14.06 3.82 11.02
N ARG A 38 13.48 2.94 11.85
CA ARG A 38 13.06 1.58 11.50
C ARG A 38 11.56 1.45 11.76
N ILE A 39 10.80 1.13 10.72
CA ILE A 39 9.33 1.11 10.80
C ILE A 39 8.84 -0.27 10.41
N PRO A 40 8.18 -1.01 11.32
CA PRO A 40 7.61 -2.31 11.00
C PRO A 40 6.36 -2.14 10.13
N VAL A 41 6.32 -2.89 9.04
CA VAL A 41 5.12 -3.16 8.25
C VAL A 41 5.03 -4.68 8.18
N ASP A 42 3.97 -5.24 8.74
CA ASP A 42 3.72 -6.66 9.05
C ASP A 42 3.66 -7.61 7.83
N PHE A 43 4.24 -7.21 6.71
CA PHE A 43 4.27 -7.93 5.44
C PHE A 43 5.52 -7.61 4.61
N GLY A 44 5.89 -8.53 3.71
CA GLY A 44 6.99 -8.32 2.77
C GLY A 44 6.70 -7.15 1.82
N ILE A 45 7.64 -6.22 1.69
CA ILE A 45 7.44 -4.94 1.00
C ILE A 45 7.86 -5.07 -0.46
N GLU A 46 6.98 -4.72 -1.39
CA GLU A 46 7.27 -4.74 -2.83
C GLU A 46 7.24 -3.34 -3.45
N ASN A 47 6.45 -2.43 -2.89
CA ASN A 47 6.28 -1.07 -3.38
C ASN A 47 6.39 -0.05 -2.25
N VAL A 48 7.05 1.06 -2.55
CA VAL A 48 7.13 2.24 -1.67
C VAL A 48 7.01 3.49 -2.55
N LYS A 49 6.13 4.43 -2.16
CA LYS A 49 5.94 5.72 -2.82
C LYS A 49 5.77 6.83 -1.80
N TRP A 50 6.55 7.88 -1.93
CA TRP A 50 6.34 9.12 -1.20
C TRP A 50 5.21 9.93 -1.83
N SER A 51 4.40 10.60 -1.01
CA SER A 51 3.53 11.67 -1.50
C SER A 51 4.39 12.83 -1.99
N PRO A 52 3.96 13.59 -3.01
CA PRO A 52 4.71 14.76 -3.50
C PRO A 52 5.00 15.79 -2.40
N SER A 53 4.08 15.94 -1.44
CA SER A 53 4.24 16.80 -0.26
C SER A 53 5.27 16.29 0.76
N GLY A 54 5.74 15.04 0.62
CA GLY A 54 6.61 14.37 1.59
C GLY A 54 5.92 13.98 2.90
N ARG A 55 4.61 14.25 3.07
CA ARG A 55 3.86 14.00 4.31
C ARG A 55 3.51 12.53 4.54
N HIS A 56 3.34 11.77 3.46
CA HIS A 56 2.91 10.38 3.52
C HIS A 56 3.85 9.49 2.74
N LEU A 57 3.99 8.26 3.21
CA LEU A 57 4.70 7.18 2.53
C LEU A 57 3.74 6.01 2.38
N ALA A 58 3.32 5.71 1.16
CA ALA A 58 2.53 4.53 0.87
C ALA A 58 3.44 3.33 0.64
N VAL A 59 3.07 2.19 1.23
CA VAL A 59 3.89 0.99 1.32
C VAL A 59 2.98 -0.20 1.11
N GLY A 60 3.35 -1.12 0.22
CA GLY A 60 2.46 -2.23 -0.09
C GLY A 60 3.13 -3.40 -0.79
N ASN A 61 2.35 -4.47 -0.88
CA ASN A 61 2.58 -5.62 -1.72
C ASN A 61 1.30 -5.95 -2.50
N THR A 62 1.28 -7.09 -3.18
CA THR A 62 0.11 -7.57 -3.92
C THR A 62 -1.21 -7.54 -3.11
N ASN A 63 -1.16 -7.80 -1.80
CA ASN A 63 -2.32 -8.02 -0.93
C ASN A 63 -2.48 -7.02 0.20
N GLU A 64 -1.52 -6.12 0.43
CA GLU A 64 -1.51 -5.22 1.59
C GLU A 64 -1.10 -3.79 1.21
N LEU A 65 -1.71 -2.81 1.89
CA LEU A 65 -1.38 -1.40 1.80
C LEU A 65 -1.35 -0.81 3.20
N LYS A 66 -0.26 -0.11 3.50
CA LYS A 66 -0.15 0.81 4.63
C LYS A 66 0.29 2.18 4.14
N VAL A 67 -0.10 3.20 4.88
CA VAL A 67 0.46 4.54 4.74
C VAL A 67 1.12 4.91 6.07
N VAL A 68 2.30 5.48 5.98
CA VAL A 68 3.05 6.02 7.12
C VAL A 68 3.02 7.55 7.04
N ASP A 69 2.65 8.21 8.13
CA ASP A 69 2.84 9.65 8.33
C ASP A 69 4.32 9.91 8.63
N THR A 70 4.95 10.81 7.89
CA THR A 70 6.40 11.03 7.95
C THR A 70 6.81 12.09 8.96
N ILE A 71 5.84 12.79 9.59
CA ILE A 71 6.10 13.66 10.73
C ILE A 71 6.31 12.81 11.97
N PHE A 72 5.46 11.80 12.17
CA PHE A 72 5.49 10.94 13.35
C PHE A 72 6.13 9.57 13.09
N TRP A 73 6.39 9.23 11.83
CA TRP A 73 6.85 7.91 11.38
C TRP A 73 5.96 6.77 11.88
N ALA A 74 4.66 7.02 11.87
CA ALA A 74 3.63 6.14 12.40
C ALA A 74 2.63 5.75 11.30
N THR A 75 2.02 4.57 11.43
CA THR A 75 0.98 4.11 10.50
C THR A 75 -0.26 5.00 10.59
N VAL A 76 -0.82 5.35 9.45
CA VAL A 76 -2.10 6.06 9.31
C VAL A 76 -3.21 5.00 9.29
N GLU A 77 -3.82 4.78 10.45
CA GLU A 77 -4.79 3.70 10.68
C GLU A 77 -6.07 3.84 9.85
N GLU A 78 -6.44 5.06 9.45
CA GLU A 78 -7.63 5.34 8.67
C GLU A 78 -7.59 4.66 7.29
N VAL A 79 -6.41 4.49 6.70
CA VAL A 79 -6.22 3.83 5.39
C VAL A 79 -6.74 2.40 5.42
N ARG A 80 -6.70 1.75 6.58
CA ARG A 80 -7.25 0.40 6.72
C ARG A 80 -8.72 0.35 6.36
N LYS A 81 -9.50 1.43 6.44
CA LYS A 81 -10.92 1.42 6.06
C LYS A 81 -11.12 1.35 4.54
N ALA A 82 -10.25 2.01 3.78
CA ALA A 82 -10.29 1.96 2.32
C ALA A 82 -9.72 0.65 1.76
N TYR A 83 -8.83 0.01 2.53
CA TYR A 83 -8.16 -1.22 2.15
C TYR A 83 -8.78 -2.49 2.75
N ALA A 84 -9.39 -2.43 3.94
CA ALA A 84 -10.07 -3.56 4.56
C ALA A 84 -11.45 -3.77 3.92
N PRO A 85 -11.87 -5.03 3.76
CA PRO A 85 -13.21 -5.32 3.29
C PRO A 85 -14.25 -4.84 4.33
N PRO A 86 -15.47 -4.47 3.90
CA PRO A 86 -16.60 -4.27 4.80
C PRO A 86 -16.97 -5.50 5.67
N SER A 87 -16.37 -6.67 5.44
CA SER A 87 -16.75 -7.95 6.03
C SER A 87 -15.80 -8.51 7.11
N SER A 88 -14.82 -7.77 7.62
CA SER A 88 -14.04 -8.23 8.80
C SER A 88 -14.76 -8.00 10.15
N VAL A 89 -16.05 -7.66 10.14
CA VAL A 89 -16.91 -7.74 11.32
C VAL A 89 -17.42 -9.18 11.42
N ASN A 90 -16.72 -10.01 12.20
CA ASN A 90 -17.17 -11.35 12.54
C ASN A 90 -18.51 -11.27 13.30
N SER A 91 -19.62 -11.60 12.65
CA SER A 91 -20.77 -12.20 13.33
C SER A 91 -20.83 -13.68 12.96
N ASN A 92 -20.46 -14.51 13.93
CA ASN A 92 -20.75 -15.95 14.01
C ASN A 92 -19.92 -16.90 13.12
N GLY A 93 -18.74 -17.26 13.63
CA GLY A 93 -18.26 -18.65 13.75
C GLY A 93 -18.68 -19.72 12.74
N LEU A 94 -18.45 -19.50 11.44
CA LEU A 94 -18.40 -20.59 10.45
C LEU A 94 -17.11 -20.45 9.64
N ASN A 95 -16.26 -21.49 9.73
CA ASN A 95 -15.12 -21.68 8.84
C ASN A 95 -15.66 -21.82 7.42
N ASP A 96 -15.37 -20.87 6.54
CA ASP A 96 -15.56 -21.09 5.11
C ASP A 96 -14.25 -21.60 4.51
N SER A 97 -14.10 -22.92 4.59
CA SER A 97 -13.21 -23.65 3.70
C SER A 97 -13.87 -23.72 2.32
N MET A 98 -13.49 -22.81 1.42
CA MET A 98 -13.80 -22.97 0.00
C MET A 98 -12.54 -22.76 -0.83
N SER A 99 -11.96 -23.90 -1.19
CA SER A 99 -10.97 -24.09 -2.23
C SER A 99 -11.59 -23.80 -3.60
N ASP A 100 -11.14 -22.74 -4.26
CA ASP A 100 -11.16 -22.66 -5.71
C ASP A 100 -9.75 -22.28 -6.20
N GLU A 101 -8.95 -23.32 -6.41
CA GLU A 101 -7.81 -23.30 -7.32
C GLU A 101 -8.33 -23.06 -8.74
N VAL A 102 -8.41 -21.81 -9.17
CA VAL A 102 -8.22 -21.48 -10.58
C VAL A 102 -6.77 -21.07 -10.70
N SER A 103 -5.97 -21.91 -11.35
CA SER A 103 -4.57 -21.68 -11.69
C SER A 103 -4.45 -20.41 -12.55
N PHE A 104 -4.45 -19.25 -11.90
CA PHE A 104 -3.94 -18.03 -12.48
C PHE A 104 -2.46 -18.29 -12.67
N THR A 105 -2.04 -18.56 -13.90
CA THR A 105 -0.64 -18.45 -14.32
C THR A 105 -0.08 -17.24 -13.57
N ARG A 106 0.99 -17.40 -12.76
CA ARG A 106 1.61 -16.32 -11.96
C ARG A 106 1.96 -15.15 -12.88
N ARG A 107 0.97 -14.33 -13.25
CA ARG A 107 1.19 -12.98 -13.70
C ARG A 107 1.76 -12.35 -12.45
N LYS A 108 3.04 -11.97 -12.53
CA LYS A 108 3.65 -11.11 -11.52
C LYS A 108 2.85 -9.81 -11.58
N ASN A 109 1.73 -9.77 -10.87
CA ASN A 109 0.84 -8.64 -10.82
C ASN A 109 1.48 -7.67 -9.85
N TYR A 110 2.28 -6.76 -10.40
CA TYR A 110 2.81 -5.64 -9.65
C TYR A 110 1.63 -4.80 -9.18
N GLN A 111 1.48 -4.62 -7.87
CA GLN A 111 0.57 -3.61 -7.32
C GLN A 111 0.96 -2.26 -7.94
N SER A 112 0.01 -1.61 -8.61
CA SER A 112 0.19 -0.21 -8.99
C SER A 112 -0.19 0.63 -7.78
N LEU A 113 0.71 1.54 -7.38
CA LEU A 113 0.56 2.43 -6.24
C LEU A 113 1.07 3.80 -6.67
N THR A 114 0.23 4.83 -6.63
CA THR A 114 0.65 6.19 -7.00
C THR A 114 -0.15 7.25 -6.25
N PHE A 115 0.54 8.30 -5.83
CA PHE A 115 -0.13 9.54 -5.44
C PHE A 115 -0.47 10.36 -6.68
N SER A 116 -1.54 11.16 -6.61
CA SER A 116 -1.75 12.25 -7.58
C SER A 116 -0.60 13.27 -7.48
N GLN A 117 -0.35 14.02 -8.54
CA GLN A 117 0.75 15.00 -8.59
C GLN A 117 0.62 16.10 -7.53
N ASP A 118 -0.60 16.47 -7.17
CA ASP A 118 -0.90 17.41 -6.09
C ASP A 118 -0.89 16.77 -4.69
N GLY A 119 -0.72 15.45 -4.62
CA GLY A 119 -0.67 14.66 -3.40
C GLY A 119 -2.00 14.53 -2.66
N ARG A 120 -3.12 14.95 -3.25
CA ARG A 120 -4.46 14.89 -2.62
C ARG A 120 -5.13 13.54 -2.72
N LEU A 121 -4.67 12.70 -3.64
CA LEU A 121 -5.22 11.37 -3.90
C LEU A 121 -4.13 10.31 -3.84
N LEU A 122 -4.50 9.11 -3.41
CA LEU A 122 -3.71 7.89 -3.54
C LEU A 122 -4.52 6.89 -4.35
N SER A 123 -3.94 6.37 -5.42
CA SER A 123 -4.52 5.28 -6.20
C SER A 123 -3.73 4.00 -5.97
N PHE A 124 -4.46 2.89 -5.84
CA PHE A 124 -3.90 1.55 -5.72
C PHE A 124 -4.80 0.49 -6.34
N THR A 125 -4.20 -0.62 -6.80
CA THR A 125 -4.93 -1.80 -7.25
C THR A 125 -5.22 -2.74 -6.06
N ASP A 126 -6.47 -3.17 -5.91
CA ASP A 126 -6.87 -4.25 -5.02
C ASP A 126 -6.91 -5.56 -5.80
N GLN A 127 -5.91 -6.44 -5.60
CA GLN A 127 -5.79 -7.67 -6.38
C GLN A 127 -6.83 -8.73 -6.00
N ARG A 128 -7.53 -8.57 -4.85
CA ARG A 128 -8.55 -9.55 -4.41
C ARG A 128 -9.80 -9.49 -5.29
N ASN A 129 -10.14 -8.30 -5.77
CA ASN A 129 -11.28 -8.07 -6.67
C ASN A 129 -10.86 -7.49 -8.04
N GLY A 130 -9.55 -7.28 -8.27
CA GLY A 130 -9.03 -6.71 -9.50
C GLY A 130 -9.37 -5.23 -9.71
N ALA A 131 -9.92 -4.54 -8.71
CA ALA A 131 -10.36 -3.17 -8.83
C ALA A 131 -9.19 -2.18 -8.67
N THR A 132 -9.33 -0.99 -9.27
CA THR A 132 -8.48 0.16 -8.97
C THR A 132 -9.24 1.14 -8.11
N ARG A 133 -8.72 1.42 -6.92
CA ARG A 133 -9.29 2.40 -6.00
C ARG A 133 -8.51 3.70 -6.04
N VAL A 134 -9.21 4.79 -5.76
CA VAL A 134 -8.64 6.09 -5.47
C VAL A 134 -9.21 6.57 -4.15
N VAL A 135 -8.35 7.03 -3.24
CA VAL A 135 -8.73 7.55 -1.93
C VAL A 135 -8.26 8.98 -1.76
N SER A 136 -8.99 9.76 -0.97
CA SER A 136 -8.56 11.07 -0.48
C SER A 136 -7.41 10.89 0.51
N THR A 137 -6.31 11.62 0.38
CA THR A 137 -5.24 11.60 1.40
C THR A 137 -5.51 12.52 2.60
N LEU A 138 -6.62 13.28 2.54
CA LEU A 138 -7.07 14.12 3.65
C LEU A 138 -7.95 13.33 4.61
N THR A 139 -8.83 12.48 4.08
CA THR A 139 -9.83 11.74 4.86
C THR A 139 -9.66 10.23 4.81
N TRP A 140 -8.89 9.73 3.85
CA TRP A 140 -8.69 8.30 3.55
C TRP A 140 -9.96 7.55 3.13
N ASP A 141 -11.00 8.29 2.75
CA ASP A 141 -12.21 7.73 2.15
C ASP A 141 -11.99 7.42 0.67
N VAL A 142 -12.65 6.37 0.18
CA VAL A 142 -12.68 6.03 -1.25
C VAL A 142 -13.46 7.10 -2.01
N VAL A 143 -12.82 7.70 -3.01
CA VAL A 143 -13.43 8.69 -3.91
C VAL A 143 -13.79 8.11 -5.28
N LEU A 144 -13.14 7.00 -5.67
CA LEU A 144 -13.42 6.26 -6.90
C LEU A 144 -13.06 4.78 -6.70
N ASP A 145 -13.96 3.89 -7.12
CA ASP A 145 -13.72 2.45 -7.21
C ASP A 145 -14.01 2.02 -8.66
N LEU A 146 -12.95 1.66 -9.38
CA LEU A 146 -13.02 1.12 -10.73
C LEU A 146 -12.96 -0.40 -10.63
N GLY A 147 -14.13 -1.04 -10.55
CA GLY A 147 -14.26 -2.49 -10.44
C GLY A 147 -13.53 -3.24 -11.56
N SER A 148 -13.20 -4.52 -11.34
CA SER A 148 -12.79 -5.38 -12.46
C SER A 148 -13.98 -5.57 -13.40
N ASP A 149 -13.76 -5.55 -14.72
CA ASP A 149 -14.73 -5.68 -15.83
C ASP A 149 -15.68 -6.92 -15.82
N LYS A 150 -15.86 -7.61 -14.69
CA LYS A 150 -16.76 -8.78 -14.58
C LYS A 150 -18.25 -8.47 -14.74
N ASP A 151 -18.64 -7.19 -14.79
CA ASP A 151 -20.04 -6.78 -14.92
C ASP A 151 -20.50 -6.62 -16.39
N HIS A 152 -19.65 -6.89 -17.38
CA HIS A 152 -19.97 -6.73 -18.80
C HIS A 152 -20.28 -8.02 -19.59
N GLU A 153 -20.32 -9.21 -18.97
CA GLU A 153 -20.69 -10.48 -19.66
C GLU A 153 -22.18 -10.88 -19.51
N ALA A 154 -23.09 -9.93 -19.34
CA ALA A 154 -24.52 -10.23 -19.31
C ALA A 154 -25.37 -9.20 -20.07
N LEU A 155 -25.21 -9.10 -21.39
CA LEU A 155 -26.24 -8.66 -22.34
C LEU A 155 -26.05 -9.30 -23.71
#